data_AF-A0A3M1N038-F1
#
_entry.id   AF-A0A3M1N038-F1
#
_cell.length_a   1.000
_cell.length_b   1.000
_cell.length_c   1.000
_cell.angle_alpha   90.00
_cell.angle_beta   90.00
_cell.angle_gamma   90.00
#
_symmetry.space_group_name_H-M   'P 1'
#
loop_
_entity.id
_entity.type
_entity.pdbx_description
1 polymer ?
#
loop_
_entity_poly.entity_id
_entity_poly.type
_entity_poly.pdbx_seq_one_letter_code
_entity_poly.pdbx_strand_id
1 'polypeptide(L)'
;PLPADTAPQYLSIPDARQAVVAVSGTIIPPTHPDYLPLAVANDILAGFGMQGRLGRHLREERALVYSVNSTLATFQGPGMWSFACATAPKNAGQALDALHAELARFRQHPVSAQELEDSISSMLGAEAFRFADNHGVASSLLELERFAYPLDYYTRLPALVRAVTAEDVLRVAQTYLAPERLVSVVALPEEGG
;
A
#
# COMPACT_ATOMS: atom_id res chain seq x y z
N PRO A 1 -8.79 16.49 8.15
CA PRO A 1 -9.18 15.65 9.31
C PRO A 1 -9.70 14.30 8.81
N LEU A 2 -9.18 13.19 9.35
CA LEU A 2 -9.83 11.89 9.17
C LEU A 2 -11.24 11.97 9.81
N PRO A 3 -12.25 11.26 9.29
CA PRO A 3 -13.58 11.25 9.88
C PRO A 3 -13.49 10.82 11.35
N ALA A 4 -14.34 11.41 12.20
CA ALA A 4 -14.38 11.08 13.63
C ALA A 4 -14.87 9.64 13.88
N ASP A 5 -15.48 9.02 12.88
CA ASP A 5 -15.95 7.65 12.90
C ASP A 5 -15.05 6.78 12.00
N THR A 6 -14.39 5.81 12.62
CA THR A 6 -13.57 4.78 11.94
C THR A 6 -14.38 3.52 11.63
N ALA A 7 -15.69 3.51 11.94
CA ALA A 7 -16.54 2.38 11.58
C ALA A 7 -16.57 2.17 10.06
N PRO A 8 -16.66 0.91 9.59
CA PRO A 8 -16.74 0.63 8.17
C PRO A 8 -18.00 1.24 7.55
N GLN A 9 -17.82 1.97 6.44
CA GLN A 9 -18.92 2.51 5.66
C GLN A 9 -19.33 1.51 4.58
N TYR A 10 -20.63 1.25 4.47
CA TYR A 10 -21.18 0.35 3.46
C TYR A 10 -21.87 1.17 2.36
N LEU A 11 -21.54 0.88 1.11
CA LEU A 11 -22.09 1.53 -0.08
C LEU A 11 -22.72 0.46 -0.98
N SER A 12 -23.92 0.73 -1.48
CA SER A 12 -24.54 -0.09 -2.54
C SER A 12 -24.19 0.51 -3.90
N ILE A 13 -23.63 -0.30 -4.79
CA ILE A 13 -23.21 0.11 -6.13
C ILE A 13 -24.10 -0.58 -7.17
N PRO A 14 -24.86 0.19 -7.96
CA PRO A 14 -25.64 -0.35 -9.08
C PRO A 14 -24.75 -1.09 -10.07
N ASP A 15 -25.27 -2.18 -10.64
CA ASP A 15 -24.62 -3.02 -11.66
C ASP A 15 -23.28 -3.70 -11.25
N ALA A 16 -22.85 -3.55 -9.99
CA ALA A 16 -21.67 -4.25 -9.49
C ALA A 16 -21.94 -5.76 -9.35
N ARG A 17 -20.98 -6.60 -9.75
CA ARG A 17 -21.08 -8.08 -9.63
C ARG A 17 -20.30 -8.65 -8.45
N GLN A 18 -19.36 -7.88 -7.92
CA GLN A 18 -18.46 -8.27 -6.85
C GLN A 18 -18.41 -7.14 -5.83
N ALA A 19 -18.10 -7.49 -4.59
CA ALA A 19 -17.84 -6.51 -3.55
C ALA A 19 -16.40 -6.02 -3.62
N VAL A 20 -16.20 -4.76 -3.29
CA VAL A 20 -14.87 -4.16 -3.11
C VAL A 20 -14.76 -3.71 -1.67
N VAL A 21 -13.72 -4.19 -0.98
CA VAL A 21 -13.36 -3.73 0.35
C VAL A 21 -12.11 -2.87 0.21
N ALA A 22 -12.14 -1.69 0.79
CA ALA A 22 -11.01 -0.76 0.82
C ALA A 22 -10.73 -0.30 2.26
N VAL A 23 -9.46 -0.23 2.62
CA VAL A 23 -8.98 0.32 3.89
C VAL A 23 -7.88 1.33 3.58
N SER A 24 -8.01 2.56 4.08
CA SER A 24 -7.10 3.64 3.74
C SER A 24 -6.72 4.51 4.94
N GLY A 25 -5.48 4.99 4.95
CA GLY A 25 -4.98 5.92 5.96
C GLY A 25 -4.16 7.06 5.34
N THR A 26 -4.05 8.18 6.05
CA THR A 26 -3.23 9.31 5.61
C THR A 26 -1.74 9.05 5.89
N ILE A 27 -0.91 9.33 4.88
CA ILE A 27 0.55 9.25 4.96
C ILE A 27 1.21 10.61 4.70
N ILE A 28 2.52 10.61 4.78
CA ILE A 28 3.39 11.75 4.53
C ILE A 28 3.69 11.95 3.02
N PRO A 29 4.12 13.14 2.61
CA PRO A 29 4.61 13.38 1.25
C PRO A 29 5.93 12.65 0.99
N PRO A 30 6.30 12.41 -0.28
CA PRO A 30 7.55 11.73 -0.65
C PRO A 30 8.82 12.34 -0.05
N THR A 31 8.82 13.65 0.22
CA THR A 31 9.98 14.37 0.78
C THR A 31 10.25 14.07 2.25
N HIS A 32 9.32 13.40 2.94
CA HIS A 32 9.47 13.05 4.35
C HIS A 32 10.38 11.81 4.52
N PRO A 33 11.23 11.74 5.57
CA PRO A 33 12.16 10.62 5.78
C PRO A 33 11.48 9.25 5.91
N ASP A 34 10.23 9.20 6.39
CA ASP A 34 9.46 7.95 6.50
C ASP A 34 8.96 7.40 5.15
N TYR A 35 9.11 8.14 4.05
CA TYR A 35 8.53 7.73 2.76
C TYR A 35 9.16 6.45 2.21
N LEU A 36 10.49 6.33 2.23
CA LEU A 36 11.14 5.11 1.72
C LEU A 36 10.82 3.88 2.56
N PRO A 37 10.85 3.92 3.91
CA PRO A 37 10.33 2.83 4.73
C PRO A 37 8.86 2.49 4.42
N LEU A 38 8.00 3.47 4.15
CA LEU A 38 6.60 3.23 3.75
C LEU A 38 6.51 2.56 2.38
N ALA A 39 7.33 2.96 1.41
CA ALA A 39 7.38 2.36 0.08
C ALA A 39 7.82 0.89 0.15
N VAL A 40 8.85 0.59 0.94
CA VAL A 40 9.28 -0.79 1.22
C VAL A 40 8.18 -1.58 1.94
N ALA A 41 7.53 -0.99 2.95
CA ALA A 41 6.43 -1.64 3.66
C ALA A 41 5.24 -1.98 2.74
N ASN A 42 4.89 -1.05 1.84
CA ASN A 42 3.86 -1.23 0.82
C ASN A 42 4.18 -2.39 -0.13
N ASP A 43 5.43 -2.44 -0.61
CA ASP A 43 5.89 -3.50 -1.49
C ASP A 43 5.91 -4.87 -0.77
N ILE A 44 6.31 -4.96 0.51
CA ILE A 44 6.23 -6.23 1.26
C ILE A 44 4.77 -6.70 1.46
N LEU A 45 3.83 -5.77 1.70
CA LEU A 45 2.43 -6.11 1.96
C LEU A 45 1.71 -6.64 0.72
N ALA A 46 1.83 -5.96 -0.43
CA ALA A 46 1.13 -6.38 -1.65
C ALA A 46 2.00 -7.18 -2.63
N GLY A 47 3.30 -6.91 -2.64
CA GLY A 47 4.25 -7.44 -3.62
C GLY A 47 3.90 -7.04 -5.05
N PHE A 48 4.74 -7.49 -5.99
CA PHE A 48 4.39 -7.46 -7.39
C PHE A 48 3.24 -8.45 -7.65
N GLY A 49 2.05 -7.96 -8.02
CA GLY A 49 0.96 -8.82 -8.51
C GLY A 49 0.39 -9.82 -7.50
N MET A 50 0.25 -9.44 -6.22
CA MET A 50 -0.31 -10.25 -5.11
C MET A 50 0.67 -11.22 -4.43
N GLN A 51 1.97 -11.14 -4.71
CA GLN A 51 2.96 -12.04 -4.09
C GLN A 51 3.38 -11.63 -2.66
N GLY A 52 2.90 -10.48 -2.18
CA GLY A 52 3.13 -10.01 -0.81
C GLY A 52 2.29 -10.74 0.23
N ARG A 53 2.44 -10.33 1.50
CA ARG A 53 1.74 -10.96 2.63
C ARG A 53 0.22 -10.96 2.49
N LEU A 54 -0.36 -9.90 1.93
CA LEU A 54 -1.80 -9.78 1.72
C LEU A 54 -2.34 -10.86 0.77
N GLY A 55 -1.67 -11.09 -0.36
CA GLY A 55 -2.12 -12.11 -1.30
C GLY A 55 -1.97 -13.52 -0.73
N ARG A 56 -0.86 -13.80 -0.06
CA ARG A 56 -0.66 -15.08 0.63
C ARG A 56 -1.79 -15.37 1.63
N HIS A 57 -2.07 -14.46 2.57
CA HIS A 57 -3.04 -14.75 3.62
C HIS A 57 -4.50 -14.62 3.18
N LEU A 58 -4.86 -13.64 2.35
CA LEU A 58 -6.26 -13.41 1.99
C LEU A 58 -6.70 -14.30 0.81
N ARG A 59 -5.81 -14.57 -0.16
CA ARG A 59 -6.13 -15.34 -1.36
C ARG A 59 -5.65 -16.78 -1.27
N GLU A 60 -4.38 -17.04 -0.98
CA GLU A 60 -3.83 -18.41 -1.03
C GLU A 60 -4.31 -19.25 0.14
N GLU A 61 -4.21 -18.73 1.37
CA GLU A 61 -4.53 -19.49 2.57
C GLU A 61 -6.05 -19.55 2.85
N ARG A 62 -6.78 -18.46 2.58
CA ARG A 62 -8.20 -18.33 2.96
C ARG A 62 -9.18 -18.35 1.78
N ALA A 63 -8.70 -18.22 0.55
CA ALA A 63 -9.54 -18.12 -0.65
C ALA A 63 -10.69 -17.08 -0.53
N LEU A 64 -10.46 -15.99 0.22
CA LEU A 64 -11.48 -14.98 0.48
C LEU A 64 -11.60 -13.98 -0.68
N VAL A 65 -10.50 -13.66 -1.35
CA VAL A 65 -10.43 -12.57 -2.33
C VAL A 65 -9.90 -13.05 -3.67
N TYR A 66 -10.37 -12.44 -4.75
CA TYR A 66 -9.87 -12.69 -6.10
C TYR A 66 -8.59 -11.89 -6.37
N SER A 67 -8.55 -10.67 -5.84
CA SER A 67 -7.41 -9.77 -5.94
C SER A 67 -7.27 -8.94 -4.67
N VAL A 68 -6.03 -8.55 -4.37
CA VAL A 68 -5.71 -7.58 -3.33
C VAL A 68 -4.54 -6.73 -3.80
N ASN A 69 -4.60 -5.43 -3.55
CA ASN A 69 -3.54 -4.49 -3.88
C ASN A 69 -3.32 -3.50 -2.73
N SER A 70 -2.16 -2.86 -2.77
CA SER A 70 -1.78 -1.77 -1.88
C SER A 70 -1.15 -0.67 -2.71
N THR A 71 -1.55 0.57 -2.47
CA THR A 71 -1.10 1.74 -3.23
C THR A 71 -0.75 2.88 -2.29
N LEU A 72 0.38 3.54 -2.54
CA LEU A 72 0.73 4.83 -1.96
C LEU A 72 0.36 5.93 -2.98
N ALA A 73 -0.72 6.66 -2.73
CA ALA A 73 -1.06 7.87 -3.47
C ALA A 73 -0.29 9.05 -2.87
N THR A 74 0.62 9.64 -3.67
CA THR A 74 1.52 10.69 -3.22
C THR A 74 1.10 12.05 -3.77
N PHE A 75 1.18 13.07 -2.92
CA PHE A 75 0.90 14.47 -3.25
C PHE A 75 1.99 15.36 -2.63
N GLN A 76 2.02 16.65 -2.98
CA GLN A 76 2.93 17.61 -2.33
C GLN A 76 2.60 17.80 -0.83
N GLY A 77 1.34 17.56 -0.46
CA GLY A 77 0.88 17.47 0.93
C GLY A 77 0.70 16.03 1.40
N PRO A 78 -0.11 15.79 2.46
CA PRO A 78 -0.39 14.44 2.94
C PRO A 78 -0.93 13.54 1.83
N GLY A 79 -0.36 12.35 1.74
CA GLY A 79 -0.76 11.29 0.82
C GLY A 79 -1.79 10.35 1.41
N MET A 80 -2.10 9.29 0.70
CA MET A 80 -2.94 8.19 1.18
C MET A 80 -2.28 6.84 0.92
N TRP A 81 -2.33 5.95 1.91
CA TRP A 81 -1.99 4.54 1.73
C TRP A 81 -3.29 3.75 1.74
N SER A 82 -3.58 3.10 0.62
CA SER A 82 -4.84 2.40 0.38
C SER A 82 -4.59 0.93 0.09
N PHE A 83 -5.37 0.08 0.73
CA PHE A 83 -5.46 -1.34 0.49
C PHE A 83 -6.84 -1.65 -0.07
N ALA A 84 -6.92 -2.42 -1.15
CA ALA A 84 -8.21 -2.79 -1.72
C ALA A 84 -8.21 -4.25 -2.17
N CYS A 85 -9.33 -4.94 -1.93
CA CYS A 85 -9.54 -6.29 -2.43
C CYS A 85 -10.93 -6.48 -3.04
N ALA A 86 -11.00 -7.33 -4.06
CA ALA A 86 -12.26 -7.72 -4.70
C ALA A 86 -12.67 -9.12 -4.24
N THR A 87 -13.94 -9.30 -3.88
CA THR A 87 -14.46 -10.55 -3.31
C THR A 87 -15.93 -10.79 -3.66
N ALA A 88 -16.42 -12.00 -3.40
CA ALA A 88 -17.84 -12.31 -3.44
C ALA A 88 -18.59 -11.48 -2.37
N PRO A 89 -19.81 -10.96 -2.65
CA PRO A 89 -20.54 -10.11 -1.70
C PRO A 89 -20.72 -10.73 -0.30
N LYS A 90 -21.03 -12.03 -0.26
CA LYS A 90 -21.16 -12.80 0.99
C LYS A 90 -19.89 -12.88 1.84
N ASN A 91 -18.72 -12.64 1.24
CA ASN A 91 -17.42 -12.70 1.90
C ASN A 91 -16.90 -11.33 2.33
N ALA A 92 -17.61 -10.23 2.01
CA ALA A 92 -17.10 -8.87 2.20
C ALA A 92 -16.71 -8.56 3.65
N GLY A 93 -17.52 -8.97 4.62
CA GLY A 93 -17.18 -8.81 6.05
C GLY A 93 -15.93 -9.59 6.44
N GLN A 94 -15.84 -10.87 6.05
CA GLN A 94 -14.67 -11.71 6.34
C GLN A 94 -13.39 -11.20 5.66
N ALA A 95 -13.51 -10.64 4.46
CA ALA A 95 -12.40 -10.03 3.74
C ALA A 95 -11.90 -8.76 4.45
N LEU A 96 -12.82 -7.92 4.95
CA LEU A 96 -12.48 -6.74 5.75
C LEU A 96 -11.76 -7.13 7.05
N ASP A 97 -12.28 -8.12 7.78
CA ASP A 97 -11.66 -8.62 9.02
C ASP A 97 -10.27 -9.21 8.74
N ALA A 98 -10.13 -9.98 7.66
CA ALA A 98 -8.85 -10.56 7.26
C ALA A 98 -7.83 -9.49 6.87
N LEU A 99 -8.25 -8.43 6.18
CA LEU A 99 -7.40 -7.31 5.82
C LEU A 99 -6.91 -6.57 7.06
N HIS A 100 -7.80 -6.21 7.98
CA HIS A 100 -7.42 -5.57 9.25
C HIS A 100 -6.52 -6.45 10.11
N ALA A 101 -6.80 -7.76 10.17
CA ALA A 101 -5.97 -8.70 10.89
C ALA A 101 -4.54 -8.76 10.33
N GLU A 102 -4.39 -8.70 9.01
CA GLU A 102 -3.06 -8.70 8.40
C GLU A 102 -2.30 -7.39 8.63
N LEU A 103 -2.97 -6.25 8.51
CA LEU A 103 -2.38 -4.96 8.85
C LEU A 103 -1.96 -4.92 10.33
N ALA A 104 -2.78 -5.48 11.24
CA ALA A 104 -2.44 -5.59 12.65
C ALA A 104 -1.22 -6.49 12.88
N ARG A 105 -1.15 -7.66 12.22
CA ARG A 105 -0.02 -8.58 12.30
C ARG A 105 1.28 -7.93 11.80
N PHE A 106 1.21 -7.20 10.69
CA PHE A 106 2.34 -6.48 10.10
C PHE A 106 2.91 -5.40 11.03
N ARG A 107 2.07 -4.79 11.87
CA ARG A 107 2.50 -3.80 12.89
C ARG A 107 3.11 -4.40 14.15
N GLN A 108 2.88 -5.68 14.39
CA GLN A 108 3.30 -6.37 15.62
C GLN A 108 4.60 -7.15 15.44
N HIS A 109 4.92 -7.54 14.21
CA HIS A 109 6.06 -8.41 13.92
C HIS A 109 6.99 -7.76 12.90
N PRO A 110 8.30 -7.70 13.15
CA PRO A 110 9.25 -7.24 12.15
C PRO A 110 9.19 -8.12 10.89
N VAL A 111 9.55 -7.52 9.76
CA VAL A 111 9.75 -8.26 8.52
C VAL A 111 11.02 -9.09 8.60
N SER A 112 11.03 -10.23 7.91
CA SER A 112 12.25 -11.03 7.81
C SER A 112 13.30 -10.34 6.94
N ALA A 113 14.57 -10.70 7.14
CA ALA A 113 15.66 -10.20 6.30
C ALA A 113 15.43 -10.52 4.82
N GLN A 114 14.90 -11.70 4.51
CA GLN A 114 14.58 -12.11 3.14
C GLN A 114 13.48 -11.24 2.52
N GLU A 115 12.37 -11.00 3.22
CA GLU A 115 11.30 -10.13 2.71
C GLU A 115 11.79 -8.71 2.45
N LEU A 116 12.66 -8.19 3.32
CA LEU A 116 13.26 -6.88 3.16
C LEU A 116 14.19 -6.84 1.92
N GLU A 117 15.06 -7.83 1.78
CA GLU A 117 16.00 -7.93 0.66
C GLU A 117 15.28 -8.12 -0.69
N ASP A 118 14.27 -8.98 -0.73
CA ASP A 118 13.44 -9.21 -1.92
C ASP A 118 12.73 -7.92 -2.35
N SER A 119 12.16 -7.19 -1.38
CA SER A 119 11.46 -5.93 -1.63
C SER A 119 12.41 -4.84 -2.15
N ILE A 120 13.55 -4.65 -1.49
CA ILE A 120 14.58 -3.71 -1.94
C ILE A 120 15.04 -4.06 -3.35
N SER A 121 15.30 -5.35 -3.63
CA SER A 121 15.74 -5.80 -4.95
C SER A 121 14.68 -5.56 -6.02
N SER A 122 13.40 -5.80 -5.71
CA SER A 122 12.28 -5.54 -6.62
C SER A 122 12.16 -4.05 -6.96
N MET A 123 12.20 -3.19 -5.94
CA MET A 123 12.14 -1.73 -6.12
C MET A 123 13.29 -1.22 -6.98
N LEU A 124 14.52 -1.68 -6.74
CA LEU A 124 15.69 -1.27 -7.53
C LEU A 124 15.65 -1.83 -8.97
N GLY A 125 15.10 -3.04 -9.14
CA GLY A 125 14.88 -3.63 -10.46
C GLY A 125 13.88 -2.82 -11.30
N ALA A 126 12.76 -2.40 -10.69
CA ALA A 126 11.79 -1.52 -11.35
C ALA A 126 12.40 -0.16 -11.70
N GLU A 127 13.23 0.38 -10.80
CA GLU A 127 13.91 1.67 -11.00
C GLU A 127 14.87 1.67 -12.20
N ALA A 128 15.49 0.53 -12.51
CA ALA A 128 16.40 0.41 -13.65
C ALA A 128 15.73 0.71 -15.01
N PHE A 129 14.41 0.50 -15.10
CA PHE A 129 13.64 0.78 -16.32
C PHE A 129 13.13 2.23 -16.41
N ARG A 130 13.26 3.03 -15.34
CA ARG A 130 12.74 4.40 -15.28
C ARG A 130 13.31 5.30 -16.38
N PHE A 131 14.53 5.05 -16.82
CA PHE A 131 15.23 5.84 -17.84
C PHE A 131 15.30 5.15 -19.20
N ALA A 132 14.51 4.09 -19.42
CA ALA A 132 14.53 3.31 -20.65
C ALA A 132 13.89 4.02 -21.86
N ASP A 133 13.00 5.00 -21.62
CA ASP A 133 12.36 5.78 -22.67
C ASP A 133 12.19 7.27 -22.29
N ASN A 134 11.78 8.08 -23.27
CA ASN A 134 11.58 9.52 -23.09
C ASN A 134 10.47 9.86 -22.09
N HIS A 135 9.46 8.99 -21.95
CA HIS A 135 8.35 9.21 -21.03
C HIS A 135 8.80 9.06 -19.58
N GLY A 136 9.59 8.03 -19.29
CA GLY A 136 10.19 7.79 -18.00
C GLY A 136 11.17 8.89 -17.59
N VAL A 137 12.02 9.36 -18.52
CA VAL A 137 12.92 10.51 -18.28
C VAL A 137 12.12 11.77 -17.96
N ALA A 138 11.11 12.11 -18.78
CA ALA A 138 10.29 13.31 -18.57
C ALA A 138 9.52 13.26 -17.24
N SER A 139 8.97 12.09 -16.89
CA SER A 139 8.25 11.87 -15.62
C SER A 139 9.18 12.01 -14.42
N SER A 140 10.43 11.54 -14.54
CA SER A 140 11.45 11.67 -13.51
C SER A 140 11.84 13.13 -13.26
N LEU A 141 12.07 13.91 -14.33
CA LEU A 141 12.37 15.34 -14.21
C LEU A 141 11.19 16.10 -13.59
N LEU A 142 9.96 15.76 -13.96
CA LEU A 142 8.76 16.34 -13.37
C LEU A 142 8.63 16.00 -11.87
N GLU A 143 8.97 14.78 -11.46
CA GLU A 143 8.95 14.36 -10.06
C GLU A 143 10.01 15.10 -9.23
N LEU A 144 11.23 15.27 -9.77
CA LEU A 144 12.28 16.08 -9.12
C LEU A 144 11.80 17.51 -8.88
N GLU A 145 11.24 18.16 -9.90
CA GLU A 145 10.75 19.54 -9.79
C GLU A 145 9.55 19.62 -8.83
N ARG A 146 8.57 18.72 -8.97
CA ARG A 146 7.33 18.71 -8.17
C ARG A 146 7.61 18.60 -6.67
N PHE A 147 8.59 17.79 -6.29
CA PHE A 147 8.95 17.54 -4.89
C PHE A 147 10.21 18.29 -4.45
N ALA A 148 10.75 19.16 -5.30
CA ALA A 148 11.98 19.92 -5.06
C ALA A 148 13.16 19.02 -4.62
N TYR A 149 13.28 17.84 -5.23
CA TYR A 149 14.41 16.96 -4.99
C TYR A 149 15.67 17.46 -5.70
N PRO A 150 16.86 17.18 -5.15
CA PRO A 150 18.10 17.48 -5.85
C PRO A 150 18.24 16.63 -7.12
N LEU A 151 18.92 17.16 -8.14
CA LEU A 151 19.09 16.48 -9.42
C LEU A 151 19.80 15.11 -9.33
N ASP A 152 20.56 14.89 -8.26
CA ASP A 152 21.25 13.63 -7.97
C ASP A 152 20.40 12.60 -7.22
N TYR A 153 19.11 12.91 -6.96
CA TYR A 153 18.24 12.07 -6.14
C TYR A 153 18.15 10.63 -6.65
N TYR A 154 17.90 10.41 -7.94
CA TYR A 154 17.82 9.06 -8.50
C TYR A 154 19.16 8.32 -8.52
N THR A 155 20.28 9.05 -8.54
CA THR A 155 21.62 8.45 -8.36
C THR A 155 21.83 7.97 -6.92
N ARG A 156 21.25 8.68 -5.94
CA ARG A 156 21.33 8.34 -4.51
C ARG A 156 20.26 7.35 -4.05
N LEU A 157 19.14 7.27 -4.75
CA LEU A 157 17.98 6.46 -4.40
C LEU A 157 18.35 5.00 -4.09
N PRO A 158 19.24 4.31 -4.84
CA PRO A 158 19.64 2.96 -4.49
C PRO A 158 20.28 2.81 -3.11
N ALA A 159 21.12 3.77 -2.71
CA ALA A 159 21.73 3.76 -1.39
C ALA A 159 20.71 4.09 -0.30
N LEU A 160 19.78 5.02 -0.57
CA LEU A 160 18.73 5.39 0.38
C LEU A 160 17.76 4.24 0.64
N VAL A 161 17.33 3.51 -0.40
CA VAL A 161 16.44 2.36 -0.25
C VAL A 161 17.14 1.21 0.48
N ARG A 162 18.42 0.94 0.17
CA ARG A 162 19.22 -0.09 0.88
C ARG A 162 19.48 0.22 2.34
N ALA A 163 19.39 1.48 2.75
CA ALA A 163 19.56 1.89 4.14
C ALA A 163 18.31 1.64 5.00
N VAL A 164 17.17 1.30 4.39
CA VAL A 164 15.94 0.98 5.13
C VAL A 164 16.12 -0.31 5.91
N THR A 165 15.78 -0.28 7.19
CA THR A 165 15.88 -1.44 8.10
C THR A 165 14.52 -2.07 8.37
N ALA A 166 14.50 -3.29 8.91
CA ALA A 166 13.26 -3.95 9.34
C ALA A 166 12.59 -3.17 10.49
N GLU A 167 13.38 -2.53 11.35
CA GLU A 167 12.92 -1.65 12.41
C GLU A 167 12.24 -0.39 11.86
N ASP A 168 12.76 0.20 10.79
CA ASP A 168 12.12 1.34 10.12
C ASP A 168 10.76 0.93 9.54
N VAL A 169 10.69 -0.21 8.87
CA VAL A 169 9.45 -0.78 8.32
C VAL A 169 8.43 -1.01 9.42
N LEU A 170 8.83 -1.62 10.54
CA LEU A 170 7.95 -1.86 11.68
C LEU A 170 7.45 -0.55 12.30
N ARG A 171 8.33 0.44 12.48
CA ARG A 171 7.99 1.74 13.04
C ARG A 171 6.97 2.49 12.18
N VAL A 172 7.18 2.54 10.85
CA VAL A 172 6.21 3.21 9.96
C VAL A 172 4.90 2.43 9.88
N ALA A 173 4.94 1.09 9.89
CA ALA A 173 3.71 0.30 9.98
C ALA A 173 2.92 0.65 11.26
N GLN A 174 3.57 0.67 12.42
CA GLN A 174 2.92 1.00 13.69
C GLN A 174 2.28 2.39 13.69
N THR A 175 2.95 3.36 13.05
CA THR A 175 2.54 4.76 12.97
C THR A 175 1.40 4.99 11.98
N TYR A 176 1.56 4.54 10.74
CA TYR A 176 0.67 4.89 9.63
C TYR A 176 -0.49 3.91 9.42
N LEU A 177 -0.37 2.68 9.93
CA LEU A 177 -1.43 1.67 9.91
C LEU A 177 -2.15 1.52 11.27
N ALA A 178 -2.01 2.50 12.17
CA ALA A 178 -2.75 2.48 13.42
C ALA A 178 -4.27 2.46 13.15
N PRO A 179 -5.05 1.55 13.77
CA PRO A 179 -6.47 1.36 13.46
C PRO A 179 -7.29 2.64 13.54
N GLU A 180 -7.00 3.51 14.52
CA GLU A 180 -7.64 4.81 14.72
C GLU A 180 -7.35 5.83 13.60
N ARG A 181 -6.42 5.50 12.69
CA ARG A 181 -6.06 6.31 11.52
C ARG A 181 -6.58 5.72 10.20
N LEU A 182 -7.24 4.56 10.26
CA LEU A 182 -7.72 3.84 9.08
C LEU A 182 -9.22 4.04 8.93
N VAL A 183 -9.64 4.27 7.70
CA VAL A 183 -11.04 4.32 7.29
C VAL A 183 -11.31 3.12 6.40
N SER A 184 -12.43 2.44 6.64
CA SER A 184 -12.84 1.27 5.85
C SER A 184 -14.09 1.58 5.06
N VAL A 185 -14.12 1.16 3.80
CA VAL A 185 -15.27 1.25 2.90
C VAL A 185 -15.53 -0.12 2.28
N VAL A 186 -16.78 -0.55 2.31
CA VAL A 186 -17.25 -1.79 1.69
C VAL A 186 -18.31 -1.45 0.67
N ALA A 187 -17.96 -1.56 -0.61
CA ALA A 187 -18.89 -1.43 -1.72
C ALA A 187 -19.48 -2.81 -2.04
N LEU A 188 -20.79 -2.94 -1.91
CA LEU A 188 -21.57 -4.14 -2.23
C LEU A 188 -22.38 -3.91 -3.51
N PRO A 189 -22.65 -4.97 -4.29
CA PRO A 189 -23.74 -4.92 -5.27
C PRO A 189 -25.04 -4.47 -4.62
N GLU A 190 -25.79 -3.63 -5.32
CA GLU A 190 -27.17 -3.36 -4.96
C GLU A 190 -27.97 -4.68 -5.05
N GLU A 191 -28.74 -5.00 -4.00
CA GLU A 191 -29.68 -6.12 -4.09
C GLU A 191 -30.74 -5.75 -5.13
N GLY A 192 -30.77 -6.47 -6.25
CA GLY A 192 -31.77 -6.26 -7.28
C GLY A 192 -33.18 -6.45 -6.71
N GLY A 193 -34.06 -5.48 -6.98
CA GLY A 193 -35.50 -5.59 -6.75
C GLY A 193 -36.19 -6.61 -7.65
#